data_AF-B0E8W0-F1
#
_entry.id   AF-B0E8W0-F1
#
_cell.length_a   1.000
_cell.length_b   1.000
_cell.length_c   1.000
_cell.angle_alpha   90.00
_cell.angle_beta   90.00
_cell.angle_gamma   90.00
#
_symmetry.space_group_name_H-M   'P 1'
#
loop_
_entity.id
_entity.type
_entity.pdbx_description
1 polymer ?
#
loop_
_entity_poly.entity_id
_entity_poly.type
_entity_poly.pdbx_seq_one_letter_code
_entity_poly.pdbx_strand_id
1 'polypeptide(L)'
;MNCSGIQEIIIGEHCHIPRNCFRNCGTIKQIIINDWVEFDEKAFVHCTIQSIKSPHNVLNGKIPYWMSIIASKNNIECSTIEYTRYDRMCYGSNVPTQCSQLGNRVFNSCNNSLIILPATITKIGAQCFNHCKHLKEIRFNKILEDKIDAPPTITKVPF
;
A
#
# COMPACT_ATOMS: atom_id res chain seq x y z
N MET A 1 5.03 11.02 -18.82
CA MET A 1 5.84 10.32 -19.85
C MET A 1 4.94 9.31 -20.54
N ASN A 2 4.95 9.26 -21.87
CA ASN A 2 4.20 8.27 -22.63
C ASN A 2 5.17 7.13 -22.96
N CYS A 3 5.31 6.15 -22.05
CA CYS A 3 6.28 5.06 -22.19
C CYS A 3 5.78 3.98 -23.15
N SER A 4 5.47 4.33 -24.41
CA SER A 4 4.74 3.45 -25.35
C SER A 4 5.51 2.21 -25.84
N GLY A 5 6.77 2.03 -25.43
CA GLY A 5 7.59 0.86 -25.81
C GLY A 5 8.28 0.15 -24.65
N ILE A 6 8.20 0.68 -23.42
CA ILE A 6 8.92 0.10 -22.29
C ILE A 6 8.12 -1.09 -21.75
N GLN A 7 8.69 -2.29 -21.83
CA GLN A 7 8.09 -3.53 -21.32
C GLN A 7 8.68 -3.97 -19.97
N GLU A 8 9.93 -3.60 -19.74
CA GLU A 8 10.70 -3.93 -18.54
C GLU A 8 11.28 -2.66 -17.94
N ILE A 9 11.24 -2.55 -16.61
CA ILE A 9 11.93 -1.50 -15.86
C ILE A 9 12.85 -2.17 -14.86
N ILE A 10 14.11 -1.73 -14.84
CA ILE A 10 15.07 -2.06 -13.81
C ILE A 10 15.09 -0.89 -12.82
N ILE A 11 14.75 -1.17 -11.57
CA ILE A 11 14.85 -0.20 -10.49
C ILE A 11 16.12 -0.54 -9.70
N GLY A 12 17.08 0.39 -9.79
CA GLY A 12 18.38 0.27 -9.13
C GLY A 12 18.36 0.63 -7.65
N GLU A 13 19.53 0.54 -7.03
CA GLU A 13 19.75 0.80 -5.60
C GLU A 13 19.40 2.24 -5.21
N HIS A 14 18.85 2.41 -4.01
CA HIS A 14 18.50 3.71 -3.42
C HIS A 14 17.60 4.60 -4.30
N CYS A 15 16.82 3.99 -5.19
CA CYS A 15 15.94 4.70 -6.09
C CYS A 15 14.63 5.08 -5.37
N HIS A 16 14.28 6.36 -5.40
CA HIS A 16 12.94 6.84 -5.06
C HIS A 16 12.15 6.99 -6.36
N ILE A 17 10.98 6.35 -6.44
CA ILE A 17 10.09 6.47 -7.59
C ILE A 17 9.00 7.48 -7.25
N PRO A 18 9.05 8.70 -7.84
CA PRO A 18 8.15 9.77 -7.46
C PRO A 18 6.74 9.54 -7.97
N ARG A 19 5.81 10.32 -7.39
CA ARG A 19 4.38 10.28 -7.70
C ARG A 19 4.15 10.31 -9.21
N ASN A 20 3.37 9.35 -9.73
CA ASN A 20 3.00 9.22 -11.14
C ASN A 20 4.15 8.95 -12.14
N CYS A 21 5.37 8.61 -11.70
CA CYS A 21 6.52 8.43 -12.60
C CYS A 21 6.21 7.53 -13.82
N PHE A 22 5.55 6.39 -13.59
CA PHE A 22 5.14 5.42 -14.61
C PHE A 22 3.62 5.37 -14.81
N ARG A 23 2.89 6.42 -14.43
CA ARG A 23 1.43 6.45 -14.61
C ARG A 23 1.06 6.30 -16.09
N ASN A 24 0.02 5.52 -16.37
CA ASN A 24 -0.51 5.22 -17.72
C ASN A 24 0.47 4.47 -18.64
N CYS A 25 1.55 3.91 -18.09
CA CYS A 25 2.51 3.13 -18.86
C CYS A 25 2.02 1.67 -18.99
N GLY A 26 0.94 1.49 -19.75
CA GLY A 26 0.25 0.20 -19.90
C GLY A 26 1.04 -0.88 -20.64
N THR A 27 2.23 -0.56 -21.17
CA THR A 27 3.12 -1.53 -21.83
C THR A 27 4.08 -2.22 -20.86
N ILE A 28 4.28 -1.66 -19.65
CA ILE A 28 5.20 -2.24 -18.66
C ILE A 28 4.56 -3.52 -18.12
N LYS A 29 5.24 -4.65 -18.37
CA LYS A 29 4.82 -5.98 -17.94
C LYS A 29 5.71 -6.54 -16.83
N GLN A 30 6.98 -6.14 -16.78
CA GLN A 30 7.95 -6.62 -15.80
C GLN A 30 8.65 -5.48 -15.07
N ILE A 31 8.87 -5.70 -13.77
CA ILE A 31 9.74 -4.86 -12.94
C ILE A 31 10.84 -5.75 -12.36
N ILE A 32 12.08 -5.29 -12.45
CA ILE A 32 13.23 -5.90 -11.78
C ILE A 32 13.64 -4.94 -10.65
N ILE A 33 13.57 -5.40 -9.41
CA ILE A 33 13.91 -4.62 -8.22
C ILE A 33 15.20 -5.20 -7.65
N ASN A 34 16.32 -4.47 -7.77
CA ASN A 34 17.63 -4.98 -7.35
C ASN A 34 17.92 -4.76 -5.85
N ASP A 35 17.30 -3.75 -5.21
CA ASP A 35 17.44 -3.49 -3.77
C ASP A 35 16.22 -2.70 -3.24
N TRP A 36 16.29 -2.16 -2.02
CA TRP A 36 15.27 -1.31 -1.41
C TRP A 36 14.85 -0.14 -2.30
N VAL A 37 13.54 -0.05 -2.55
CA VAL A 37 12.93 1.01 -3.36
C VAL A 37 11.75 1.59 -2.58
N GLU A 38 11.71 2.92 -2.49
CA GLU A 38 10.57 3.64 -1.98
C GLU A 38 9.71 4.15 -3.16
N PHE A 39 8.40 3.93 -3.06
CA PHE A 39 7.43 4.34 -4.07
C PHE A 39 6.48 5.38 -3.51
N ASP A 40 6.36 6.50 -4.19
CA ASP A 40 5.29 7.44 -3.92
C ASP A 40 3.93 6.90 -4.38
N GLU A 41 2.87 7.45 -3.77
CA GLU A 41 1.50 7.18 -4.16
C GLU A 41 1.35 7.30 -5.69
N LYS A 42 0.71 6.31 -6.32
CA LYS A 42 0.38 6.34 -7.75
C LYS A 42 1.55 6.21 -8.74
N ALA A 43 2.74 5.78 -8.32
CA ALA A 43 3.88 5.57 -9.22
C ALA A 43 3.53 4.71 -10.46
N PHE A 44 2.74 3.65 -10.30
CA PHE A 44 2.41 2.66 -11.35
C PHE A 44 0.91 2.56 -11.66
N VAL A 45 0.13 3.63 -11.48
CA VAL A 45 -1.32 3.59 -11.79
C VAL A 45 -1.54 3.33 -13.29
N HIS A 46 -2.50 2.46 -13.59
CA HIS A 46 -2.82 2.02 -14.95
C HIS A 46 -1.64 1.31 -15.67
N CYS A 47 -0.67 0.80 -14.92
CA CYS A 47 0.28 -0.20 -15.43
C CYS A 47 -0.35 -1.60 -15.35
N THR A 48 0.08 -2.49 -16.24
CA THR A 48 -0.40 -3.89 -16.33
C THR A 48 0.71 -4.87 -15.95
N ILE A 49 1.43 -4.57 -14.86
CA ILE A 49 2.58 -5.37 -14.41
C ILE A 49 2.12 -6.79 -14.07
N GLN A 50 2.79 -7.77 -14.65
CA GLN A 50 2.49 -9.20 -14.51
C GLN A 50 3.60 -9.95 -13.78
N SER A 51 4.83 -9.44 -13.83
CA SER A 51 6.01 -10.12 -13.29
C SER A 51 6.89 -9.16 -12.49
N ILE A 52 7.41 -9.65 -11.37
CA ILE A 52 8.44 -8.99 -10.58
C ILE A 52 9.60 -9.97 -10.45
N LYS A 53 10.83 -9.46 -10.55
CA LYS A 53 12.06 -10.17 -10.19
C LYS A 53 12.79 -9.40 -9.11
N SER A 54 13.42 -10.11 -8.18
CA SER A 54 14.35 -9.52 -7.22
C SER A 54 15.50 -10.47 -6.91
N PRO A 55 16.68 -9.96 -6.51
CA PRO A 55 17.75 -10.79 -5.98
C PRO A 55 17.26 -11.64 -4.81
N HIS A 56 17.67 -12.90 -4.80
CA HIS A 56 17.34 -13.88 -3.76
C HIS A 56 15.84 -14.12 -3.53
N ASN A 57 14.96 -13.66 -4.43
CA ASN A 57 13.50 -13.74 -4.29
C ASN A 57 12.97 -13.07 -3.02
N VAL A 58 13.60 -11.97 -2.59
CA VAL A 58 13.13 -11.18 -1.43
C VAL A 58 12.93 -9.73 -1.84
N LEU A 59 11.89 -9.09 -1.30
CA LEU A 59 11.68 -7.64 -1.30
C LEU A 59 11.75 -7.10 0.12
N ASN A 60 12.75 -6.25 0.36
CA ASN A 60 12.97 -5.63 1.65
C ASN A 60 12.14 -4.34 1.82
N GLY A 61 11.93 -3.95 3.08
CA GLY A 61 11.18 -2.79 3.62
C GLY A 61 9.67 -2.75 3.33
N LYS A 62 9.07 -1.56 3.16
CA LYS A 62 7.63 -1.30 2.96
C LYS A 62 7.17 -1.54 1.52
N ILE A 63 6.58 -2.69 1.27
CA ILE A 63 6.03 -3.09 -0.04
C ILE A 63 4.53 -2.77 -0.06
N PRO A 64 4.03 -2.00 -1.05
CA PRO A 64 2.59 -1.82 -1.24
C PRO A 64 1.86 -3.15 -1.49
N TYR A 65 0.64 -3.30 -0.96
CA TYR A 65 -0.10 -4.57 -1.05
C TYR A 65 -0.28 -5.07 -2.49
N TRP A 66 -0.64 -4.21 -3.45
CA TRP A 66 -0.75 -4.57 -4.87
C TRP A 66 0.51 -5.22 -5.42
N MET A 67 1.69 -4.75 -4.99
CA MET A 67 2.98 -5.27 -5.42
C MET A 67 3.25 -6.63 -4.76
N SER A 68 2.90 -6.80 -3.49
CA SER A 68 3.04 -8.09 -2.78
C SER A 68 2.23 -9.21 -3.42
N ILE A 69 1.07 -8.92 -4.03
CA ILE A 69 0.26 -9.92 -4.74
C ILE A 69 1.02 -10.44 -5.96
N ILE A 70 1.68 -9.55 -6.70
CA ILE A 70 2.46 -9.94 -7.89
C ILE A 70 3.73 -10.68 -7.44
N ALA A 71 4.41 -10.18 -6.41
CA ALA A 71 5.59 -10.82 -5.82
C ALA A 71 5.30 -12.26 -5.37
N SER A 72 4.19 -12.47 -4.63
CA SER A 72 3.78 -13.81 -4.18
C SER A 72 3.55 -14.78 -5.35
N LYS A 73 2.95 -14.33 -6.46
CA LYS A 73 2.79 -15.15 -7.68
C LYS A 73 4.12 -15.51 -8.36
N ASN A 74 5.15 -14.71 -8.15
CA ASN A 74 6.51 -14.95 -8.65
C ASN A 74 7.40 -15.65 -7.59
N ASN A 75 6.83 -16.17 -6.50
CA ASN A 75 7.53 -16.80 -5.38
C ASN A 75 8.56 -15.87 -4.69
N ILE A 76 8.22 -14.59 -4.57
CA ILE A 76 9.04 -13.57 -3.92
C ILE A 76 8.47 -13.23 -2.54
N GLU A 77 9.30 -13.33 -1.52
CA GLU A 77 8.95 -12.99 -0.13
C GLU A 77 8.99 -11.47 0.09
N CYS A 78 8.00 -10.93 0.83
CA CYS A 78 7.92 -9.52 1.16
C CYS A 78 8.09 -9.31 2.66
N SER A 79 9.10 -8.53 3.07
CA SER A 79 9.42 -8.31 4.49
C SER A 79 8.37 -7.50 5.28
N THR A 80 7.82 -6.44 4.71
CA THR A 80 6.72 -5.67 5.30
C THR A 80 5.73 -5.28 4.21
N ILE A 81 4.46 -5.62 4.41
CA ILE A 81 3.39 -5.26 3.48
C ILE A 81 2.60 -4.09 4.06
N GLU A 82 2.59 -2.98 3.34
CA GLU A 82 1.85 -1.76 3.66
C GLU A 82 0.59 -1.67 2.80
N TYR A 83 -0.57 -1.48 3.43
CA TYR A 83 -1.79 -1.17 2.71
C TYR A 83 -1.84 0.33 2.41
N THR A 84 -1.77 0.70 1.14
CA THR A 84 -1.69 2.11 0.71
C THR A 84 -3.06 2.66 0.31
N ARG A 85 -3.15 3.98 0.11
CA ARG A 85 -4.36 4.61 -0.45
C ARG A 85 -4.70 4.08 -1.83
N TYR A 86 -3.69 3.73 -2.63
CA TYR A 86 -3.90 3.13 -3.94
C TYR A 86 -4.49 1.72 -3.82
N ASP A 87 -3.99 0.92 -2.87
CA ASP A 87 -4.59 -0.38 -2.58
C ASP A 87 -6.05 -0.26 -2.18
N ARG A 88 -6.41 0.73 -1.36
CA ARG A 88 -7.81 0.99 -1.01
C ARG A 88 -8.68 1.32 -2.23
N MET A 89 -8.13 2.08 -3.20
CA MET A 89 -8.84 2.40 -4.44
C MET A 89 -9.07 1.15 -5.31
N CYS A 90 -8.13 0.20 -5.30
CA CYS A 90 -8.20 -1.02 -6.12
C CYS A 90 -9.00 -2.15 -5.46
N TYR A 91 -8.84 -2.35 -4.15
CA TYR A 91 -9.34 -3.52 -3.41
C TYR A 91 -10.42 -3.18 -2.38
N GLY A 92 -10.78 -1.91 -2.23
CA GLY A 92 -11.82 -1.47 -1.30
C GLY A 92 -11.28 -1.19 0.10
N SER A 93 -12.15 -1.18 1.11
CA SER A 93 -11.80 -0.72 2.47
C SER A 93 -11.39 -1.83 3.44
N ASN A 94 -11.54 -3.09 3.03
CA ASN A 94 -11.16 -4.23 3.85
C ASN A 94 -9.65 -4.44 3.71
N VAL A 95 -8.92 -4.18 4.80
CA VAL A 95 -7.47 -4.34 4.83
C VAL A 95 -7.15 -5.84 4.88
N PRO A 96 -6.34 -6.36 3.95
CA PRO A 96 -5.92 -7.77 3.94
C PRO A 96 -5.07 -8.12 5.16
N THR A 97 -5.21 -9.35 5.68
CA THR A 97 -4.46 -9.83 6.85
C THR A 97 -2.96 -9.99 6.60
N GLN A 98 -2.53 -10.02 5.33
CA GLN A 98 -1.11 -10.00 4.97
C GLN A 98 -0.45 -8.64 5.27
N CYS A 99 -1.24 -7.56 5.37
CA CYS A 99 -0.71 -6.24 5.65
C CYS A 99 -0.38 -6.10 7.15
N SER A 100 0.75 -5.47 7.45
CA SER A 100 1.16 -5.16 8.82
C SER A 100 1.15 -3.66 9.13
N GLN A 101 0.99 -2.82 8.12
CA GLN A 101 1.00 -1.36 8.24
C GLN A 101 -0.06 -0.73 7.34
N LEU A 102 -0.60 0.42 7.76
CA LEU A 102 -1.34 1.32 6.88
C LEU A 102 -0.44 2.49 6.48
N GLY A 103 -0.40 2.79 5.19
CA GLY A 103 0.29 3.97 4.69
C GLY A 103 -0.38 5.29 5.07
N ASN A 104 0.17 6.40 4.59
CA ASN A 104 -0.38 7.72 4.84
C ASN A 104 -1.74 7.91 4.14
N ARG A 105 -2.69 8.56 4.81
CA ARG A 105 -3.99 8.96 4.23
C ARG A 105 -4.81 7.83 3.59
N VAL A 106 -4.61 6.57 4.00
CA VAL A 106 -5.28 5.41 3.40
C VAL A 106 -6.78 5.60 3.39
N PHE A 107 -7.39 5.87 4.54
CA PHE A 107 -8.83 6.10 4.69
C PHE A 107 -9.22 7.57 4.61
N ASN A 108 -8.33 8.47 4.18
CA ASN A 108 -8.66 9.89 4.13
C ASN A 108 -9.90 10.13 3.26
N SER A 109 -10.85 10.90 3.82
CA SER A 109 -12.14 11.18 3.19
C SER A 109 -12.92 9.92 2.79
N CYS A 110 -12.79 8.80 3.51
CA CYS A 110 -13.56 7.60 3.21
C CYS A 110 -15.04 7.79 3.54
N ASN A 111 -15.90 7.06 2.82
CA ASN A 111 -17.35 7.07 3.01
C ASN A 111 -17.85 5.90 3.88
N ASN A 112 -16.93 5.13 4.48
CA ASN A 112 -17.27 3.97 5.31
C ASN A 112 -17.83 4.42 6.66
N SER A 113 -18.83 3.70 7.16
CA SER A 113 -19.37 3.88 8.51
C SER A 113 -18.61 3.10 9.59
N LEU A 114 -17.98 1.98 9.21
CA LEU A 114 -17.20 1.10 10.07
C LEU A 114 -15.91 0.71 9.35
N ILE A 115 -14.80 0.75 10.08
CA ILE A 115 -13.52 0.19 9.64
C ILE A 115 -13.07 -0.86 10.66
N ILE A 116 -12.74 -2.06 10.17
CA ILE A 116 -12.17 -3.13 10.99
C ILE A 116 -10.75 -3.35 10.50
N LEU A 117 -9.77 -3.04 11.34
CA LEU A 117 -8.36 -3.32 11.05
C LEU A 117 -8.03 -4.75 11.46
N PRO A 118 -7.32 -5.53 10.63
CA PRO A 118 -6.77 -6.82 11.04
C PRO A 118 -5.86 -6.69 12.26
N ALA A 119 -5.78 -7.75 13.08
CA ALA A 119 -4.88 -7.82 14.22
C ALA A 119 -3.39 -7.67 13.86
N THR A 120 -3.05 -7.96 12.59
CA THR A 120 -1.70 -7.87 12.02
C THR A 120 -1.22 -6.43 11.85
N ILE A 121 -2.12 -5.44 11.85
CA ILE A 121 -1.75 -4.03 11.74
C ILE A 121 -1.09 -3.57 13.04
N THR A 122 0.14 -3.08 12.93
CA THR A 122 0.97 -2.61 14.06
C THR A 122 1.37 -1.14 13.93
N LYS A 123 1.19 -0.55 12.74
CA LYS A 123 1.50 0.86 12.44
C LYS A 123 0.42 1.49 11.57
N ILE A 124 0.13 2.76 11.84
CA ILE A 124 -0.83 3.59 11.08
C ILE A 124 -0.10 4.84 10.61
N GLY A 125 -0.18 5.13 9.31
CA GLY A 125 0.39 6.32 8.71
C GLY A 125 -0.36 7.60 9.07
N ALA A 126 0.26 8.74 8.78
CA ALA A 126 -0.28 10.06 9.11
C ALA A 126 -1.63 10.33 8.42
N GLN A 127 -2.53 11.02 9.13
CA GLN A 127 -3.83 11.48 8.60
C GLN A 127 -4.69 10.36 8.01
N CYS A 128 -4.51 9.11 8.50
CA CYS A 128 -5.15 7.93 7.92
C CYS A 128 -6.67 8.05 7.88
N PHE A 129 -7.29 8.59 8.93
CA PHE A 129 -8.75 8.74 9.07
C PHE A 129 -9.23 10.20 8.98
N ASN A 130 -8.41 11.09 8.42
CA ASN A 130 -8.78 12.49 8.34
C ASN A 130 -9.94 12.71 7.35
N HIS A 131 -10.84 13.64 7.65
CA HIS A 131 -12.05 13.97 6.88
C HIS A 131 -13.05 12.83 6.63
N CYS A 132 -13.03 11.75 7.43
CA CYS A 132 -13.99 10.66 7.34
C CYS A 132 -15.36 11.02 7.94
N LYS A 133 -16.17 11.80 7.20
CA LYS A 133 -17.44 12.38 7.71
C LYS A 133 -18.51 11.35 8.11
N HIS A 134 -18.47 10.16 7.54
CA HIS A 134 -19.47 9.12 7.78
C HIS A 134 -18.99 8.00 8.71
N LEU A 135 -17.70 8.02 9.08
CA LEU A 135 -17.10 7.00 9.92
C LEU A 135 -17.62 7.16 11.34
N LYS A 136 -18.20 6.10 11.87
CA LYS A 136 -18.77 6.04 13.22
C LYS A 136 -17.91 5.20 14.15
N GLU A 137 -17.26 4.16 13.63
CA GLU A 137 -16.54 3.19 14.45
C GLU A 137 -15.27 2.68 13.75
N ILE A 138 -14.20 2.53 14.54
CA ILE A 138 -12.98 1.84 14.15
C ILE A 138 -12.71 0.72 15.16
N ARG A 139 -12.58 -0.52 14.67
CA ARG A 139 -12.11 -1.67 15.44
C ARG A 139 -10.65 -1.95 15.15
N PHE A 140 -9.83 -2.13 16.17
CA PHE A 140 -8.38 -2.24 16.02
C PHE A 140 -7.72 -3.05 17.14
N ASN A 141 -6.51 -3.54 16.89
CA ASN A 141 -5.69 -4.16 17.92
C ASN A 141 -5.25 -3.12 18.96
N LYS A 142 -5.46 -3.39 20.25
CA LYS A 142 -5.17 -2.47 21.37
C LYS A 142 -3.79 -1.79 21.32
N ILE A 143 -2.76 -2.42 20.72
CA ILE A 143 -1.42 -1.81 20.53
C ILE A 143 -1.42 -0.51 19.68
N LEU A 144 -2.53 -0.19 19.03
CA LEU A 144 -2.72 0.99 18.18
C LEU A 144 -3.51 2.11 18.86
N GLU A 145 -3.94 1.96 20.11
CA GLU A 145 -4.84 2.90 20.80
C GLU A 145 -4.34 4.36 20.72
N ASP A 146 -3.07 4.59 21.02
CA ASP A 146 -2.43 5.91 20.98
C ASP A 146 -2.05 6.38 19.55
N LYS A 147 -2.19 5.52 18.55
CA LYS A 147 -1.79 5.79 17.15
C LYS A 147 -2.96 6.18 16.26
N ILE A 148 -4.20 6.06 16.74
CA ILE A 148 -5.40 6.39 15.96
C ILE A 148 -5.70 7.88 16.09
N ASP A 149 -5.18 8.63 15.11
CA ASP A 149 -5.54 10.02 14.86
C ASP A 149 -6.89 10.09 14.11
N ALA A 150 -7.97 10.13 14.89
CA ALA A 150 -9.34 10.22 14.43
C ALA A 150 -10.14 11.17 15.35
N PRO A 151 -11.07 11.98 14.80
CA PRO A 151 -11.92 12.88 15.59
C PRO A 151 -12.61 12.17 16.78
N PRO A 152 -12.84 12.87 17.91
CA PRO A 152 -13.45 12.29 19.11
C PRO A 152 -14.89 11.79 18.89
N THR A 153 -15.53 12.19 17.78
CA THR A 153 -16.86 11.72 17.39
C THR A 153 -16.86 10.27 16.88
N ILE A 154 -15.69 9.67 16.63
CA ILE A 154 -15.56 8.29 16.15
C ILE A 154 -15.33 7.37 17.35
N THR A 155 -16.17 6.34 17.48
CA THR A 155 -16.01 5.30 18.49
C THR A 155 -14.77 4.45 18.16
N LYS A 156 -13.83 4.39 19.10
CA LYS A 156 -12.62 3.58 19.02
C LYS A 156 -12.82 2.32 19.86
N VAL A 157 -12.84 1.16 19.22
CA VAL A 157 -13.09 -0.13 19.89
C VAL A 157 -11.84 -1.02 19.76
N PRO A 158 -11.01 -1.13 20.81
CA PRO A 158 -9.92 -2.08 20.82
C PRO A 158 -10.45 -3.52 20.92
N PHE A 159 -9.75 -4.47 20.31
CA PHE A 159 -9.89 -5.91 20.55
C PHE A 159 -8.53 -6.55 20.85
#